data_AF-A0A0U1P3E3-F1
#
_entry.id   AF-A0A0U1P3E3-F1
#
_cell.length_a   1.000
_cell.length_b   1.000
_cell.length_c   1.000
_cell.angle_alpha   90.00
_cell.angle_beta   90.00
_cell.angle_gamma   90.00
#
_symmetry.space_group_name_H-M   'P 1'
#
loop_
_entity.id
_entity.type
_entity.pdbx_description
1 polymer ?
#
loop_
_entity_poly.entity_id
_entity_poly.type
_entity_poly.pdbx_seq_one_letter_code
_entity_poly.pdbx_strand_id
1 'polypeptide(L)'
;MIKRALMLLLISSILLTACSDSKVINFEGKSDNWQVIYSVNLLDKNSESSKVTIKYIGVKPIPKKIKYSVETATGNTSGETHLKNGVLVTGESSCSGCSVTQENEKITATITWKDESETIILKNH
;
A
#
# COMPACT_ATOMS: atom_id res chain seq x y z
N MET A 1 50.23 20.63 -12.76
CA MET A 1 48.86 20.48 -13.28
C MET A 1 48.13 19.25 -12.71
N ILE A 2 48.80 18.10 -12.55
CA ILE A 2 48.23 16.86 -11.97
C ILE A 2 47.65 17.03 -10.55
N LYS A 3 48.29 17.79 -9.65
CA LYS A 3 47.79 18.01 -8.27
C LYS A 3 46.43 18.73 -8.20
N ARG A 4 46.10 19.60 -9.17
CA ARG A 4 44.82 20.32 -9.23
C ARG A 4 43.71 19.43 -9.81
N ALA A 5 44.04 18.58 -10.77
CA ALA A 5 43.13 17.59 -11.34
C ALA A 5 42.75 16.50 -10.32
N LEU A 6 43.72 16.04 -9.50
CA LEU A 6 43.47 15.06 -8.45
C LEU A 6 42.53 15.59 -7.35
N MET A 7 42.67 16.88 -7.00
CA MET A 7 41.85 17.55 -5.97
C MET A 7 40.40 17.77 -6.45
N LEU A 8 40.18 18.03 -7.75
CA LEU A 8 38.84 18.11 -8.35
C LEU A 8 38.15 16.73 -8.43
N LEU A 9 38.92 15.65 -8.59
CA LEU A 9 38.41 14.27 -8.67
C LEU A 9 37.94 13.75 -7.29
N LEU A 10 38.58 14.21 -6.20
CA LEU A 10 38.22 13.91 -4.81
C LEU A 10 36.99 14.68 -4.30
N ILE A 11 36.68 15.86 -4.88
CA ILE A 11 35.50 16.66 -4.54
C ILE A 11 34.24 16.14 -5.25
N SER A 12 34.40 15.53 -6.43
CA SER A 12 33.30 14.91 -7.19
C SER A 12 32.69 13.67 -6.52
N SER A 13 33.45 12.99 -5.65
CA SER A 13 33.04 11.72 -5.04
C SER A 13 32.06 11.86 -3.86
N ILE A 14 31.78 13.09 -3.39
CA ILE A 14 31.01 13.35 -2.16
C ILE A 14 29.51 13.60 -2.43
N LEU A 15 29.07 13.67 -3.70
CA LEU A 15 27.71 14.13 -4.04
C LEU A 15 26.64 13.05 -4.27
N LEU A 16 26.93 11.77 -3.98
CA LEU A 16 25.97 10.67 -4.19
C LEU A 16 25.59 9.97 -2.88
N THR A 17 25.23 10.74 -1.85
CA THR A 17 24.42 10.19 -0.75
C THR A 17 22.95 10.29 -1.16
N ALA A 18 22.49 9.35 -1.98
CA ALA A 18 21.05 9.15 -2.15
C ALA A 18 20.54 8.51 -0.85
N CYS A 19 19.98 9.31 0.06
CA CYS A 19 19.18 8.79 1.15
C CYS A 19 17.94 8.13 0.52
N SER A 20 17.96 6.81 0.41
CA SER A 20 16.76 6.00 0.17
C SER A 20 16.00 5.90 1.49
N ASP A 21 15.36 7.00 1.88
CA ASP A 21 14.43 7.00 3.00
C ASP A 21 13.13 6.37 2.51
N SER A 22 13.06 5.03 2.59
CA SER A 22 11.81 4.33 2.32
C SER A 22 10.78 4.75 3.37
N LYS A 23 9.59 5.12 2.90
CA LYS A 23 8.52 5.62 3.76
C LYS A 23 7.34 4.68 3.69
N VAL A 24 6.91 4.19 4.85
CA VAL A 24 5.70 3.37 4.95
C VAL A 24 4.52 4.24 5.35
N ILE A 25 3.45 4.16 4.58
CA ILE A 25 2.16 4.82 4.84
C ILE A 25 1.11 3.73 5.02
N ASN A 26 0.31 3.82 6.07
CA ASN A 26 -0.73 2.84 6.35
C ASN A 26 -2.10 3.51 6.38
N PHE A 27 -2.96 3.13 5.45
CA PHE A 27 -4.35 3.53 5.46
C PHE A 27 -5.19 2.46 6.13
N GLU A 28 -5.99 2.85 7.12
CA GLU A 28 -6.86 1.95 7.84
C GLU A 28 -8.31 2.45 7.83
N GLY A 29 -9.25 1.50 7.78
CA GLY A 29 -10.67 1.77 7.98
C GLY A 29 -11.39 0.55 8.52
N LYS A 30 -12.54 0.80 9.16
CA LYS A 30 -13.42 -0.22 9.71
C LYS A 30 -14.87 0.05 9.32
N SER A 31 -15.63 -1.03 9.18
CA SER A 31 -17.09 -1.07 9.10
C SER A 31 -17.62 -2.10 10.11
N ASP A 32 -18.89 -2.45 10.01
CA ASP A 32 -19.54 -3.36 10.96
C ASP A 32 -18.90 -4.75 10.98
N ASN A 33 -18.47 -5.26 9.81
CA ASN A 33 -17.94 -6.61 9.70
C ASN A 33 -16.45 -6.68 9.32
N TRP A 34 -15.84 -5.56 8.91
CA TRP A 34 -14.50 -5.58 8.31
C TRP A 34 -13.58 -4.51 8.86
N GLN A 35 -12.30 -4.87 8.98
CA GLN A 35 -11.18 -3.96 9.09
C GLN A 35 -10.30 -4.15 7.86
N VAL A 36 -9.90 -3.06 7.22
CA VAL A 36 -9.02 -3.07 6.04
C VAL A 36 -7.83 -2.18 6.31
N ILE A 37 -6.64 -2.72 6.04
CA ILE A 37 -5.36 -2.01 6.09
C ILE A 37 -4.73 -2.08 4.70
N TYR A 38 -4.45 -0.92 4.13
CA TYR A 38 -3.68 -0.76 2.90
C TYR A 38 -2.32 -0.16 3.24
N SER A 39 -1.28 -0.97 3.18
CA SER A 39 0.10 -0.58 3.49
C SER A 39 0.83 -0.26 2.19
N VAL A 40 1.40 0.94 2.11
CA VAL A 40 2.23 1.39 0.97
C VAL A 40 3.63 1.63 1.47
N ASN A 41 4.62 1.06 0.78
CA ASN A 41 6.02 1.33 0.97
C ASN A 41 6.52 2.16 -0.22
N LEU A 42 6.75 3.44 0.01
CA LEU A 42 7.36 4.34 -0.96
C LEU A 42 8.85 4.03 -1.05
N LEU A 43 9.25 3.45 -2.18
CA LEU A 43 10.63 3.06 -2.44
C LEU A 43 11.44 4.24 -2.95
N ASP A 44 10.82 5.06 -3.81
CA ASP A 44 11.38 6.28 -4.42
C ASP A 44 10.24 7.25 -4.80
N LYS A 45 10.57 8.39 -5.43
CA LYS A 45 9.59 9.42 -5.87
C LYS A 45 8.54 8.93 -6.87
N ASN A 46 8.82 7.83 -7.58
CA ASN A 46 7.96 7.26 -8.62
C ASN A 46 7.88 5.74 -8.53
N SER A 47 8.20 5.17 -7.36
CA SER A 47 8.16 3.72 -7.14
C SER A 47 7.63 3.41 -5.76
N GLU A 48 6.71 2.45 -5.71
CA GLU A 48 6.12 1.96 -4.48
C GLU A 48 5.83 0.46 -4.56
N SER A 49 5.70 -0.17 -3.40
CA SER A 49 5.01 -1.43 -3.25
C SER A 49 3.84 -1.29 -2.29
N SER A 50 2.78 -2.06 -2.49
CA SER A 50 1.59 -2.01 -1.67
C SER A 50 1.05 -3.39 -1.36
N LYS A 51 0.30 -3.48 -0.25
CA LYS A 51 -0.27 -4.72 0.24
C LYS A 51 -1.58 -4.45 0.98
N VAL A 52 -2.57 -5.31 0.80
CA VAL A 52 -3.86 -5.24 1.49
C VAL A 52 -3.95 -6.33 2.55
N THR A 53 -4.40 -5.95 3.73
CA THR A 53 -4.87 -6.87 4.77
C THR A 53 -6.35 -6.61 5.04
N ILE A 54 -7.19 -7.62 4.88
CA ILE A 54 -8.62 -7.57 5.16
C ILE A 54 -8.92 -8.56 6.28
N LYS A 55 -9.54 -8.08 7.36
CA LYS A 55 -9.85 -8.87 8.55
C LYS A 55 -11.35 -8.80 8.85
N TYR A 56 -11.98 -9.95 9.00
CA TYR A 56 -13.33 -10.06 9.51
C TYR A 56 -13.34 -9.76 11.02
N ILE A 57 -14.14 -8.78 11.42
CA ILE A 57 -14.33 -8.33 12.81
C ILE A 57 -15.80 -8.43 13.27
N GLY A 58 -16.69 -8.90 12.40
CA GLY A 58 -18.09 -9.06 12.69
C GLY A 58 -18.39 -10.18 13.69
N VAL A 59 -19.62 -10.18 14.22
CA VAL A 59 -20.10 -11.16 15.20
C VAL A 59 -20.68 -12.43 14.57
N LYS A 60 -21.06 -12.37 13.28
CA LYS A 60 -21.61 -13.52 12.57
C LYS A 60 -20.47 -14.53 12.24
N PRO A 61 -20.80 -15.78 11.88
CA PRO A 61 -19.78 -16.72 11.41
C PRO A 61 -18.99 -16.15 10.23
N ILE A 62 -17.67 -16.33 10.28
CA ILE A 62 -16.73 -15.85 9.27
C ILE A 62 -17.16 -16.34 7.87
N PRO A 63 -17.32 -15.46 6.87
CA PRO A 63 -17.64 -15.88 5.52
C PRO A 63 -16.47 -16.65 4.90
N LYS A 64 -16.76 -17.75 4.21
CA LYS A 64 -15.71 -18.59 3.60
C LYS A 64 -15.02 -17.90 2.43
N LYS A 65 -15.77 -17.16 1.62
CA LYS A 65 -15.33 -16.52 0.38
C LYS A 65 -15.77 -15.06 0.39
N ILE A 66 -14.92 -14.18 -0.13
CA ILE A 66 -15.21 -12.76 -0.31
C ILE A 66 -14.78 -12.32 -1.72
N LYS A 67 -15.44 -11.29 -2.23
CA LYS A 67 -14.94 -10.41 -3.29
C LYS A 67 -14.49 -9.10 -2.64
N TYR A 68 -13.38 -8.54 -3.09
CA TYR A 68 -12.86 -7.27 -2.58
C TYR A 68 -12.38 -6.36 -3.72
N SER A 69 -12.42 -5.05 -3.48
CA SER A 69 -11.83 -4.00 -4.31
C SER A 69 -11.23 -2.94 -3.39
N VAL A 70 -10.03 -2.46 -3.69
CA VAL A 70 -9.36 -1.34 -3.01
C VAL A 70 -8.97 -0.35 -4.09
N GLU A 71 -9.70 0.77 -4.13
CA GLU A 71 -9.58 1.82 -5.12
C GLU A 71 -8.80 2.99 -4.55
N THR A 72 -7.76 3.36 -5.28
CA THR A 72 -6.89 4.52 -5.06
C THR A 72 -7.07 5.48 -6.25
N ALA A 73 -6.50 6.67 -6.19
CA ALA A 73 -6.53 7.64 -7.29
C ALA A 73 -5.76 7.13 -8.53
N THR A 74 -4.78 6.24 -8.35
CA THR A 74 -3.86 5.81 -9.42
C THR A 74 -4.01 4.33 -9.79
N GLY A 75 -4.77 3.55 -9.03
CA GLY A 75 -4.91 2.12 -9.26
C GLY A 75 -6.05 1.45 -8.50
N ASN A 76 -6.29 0.18 -8.83
CA ASN A 76 -7.28 -0.66 -8.18
C ASN A 76 -6.69 -2.05 -7.93
N THR A 77 -6.80 -2.54 -6.69
CA THR A 77 -6.51 -3.93 -6.35
C THR A 77 -7.80 -4.65 -6.00
N SER A 78 -8.19 -5.65 -6.79
CA SER A 78 -9.42 -6.41 -6.57
C SER A 78 -9.19 -7.91 -6.74
N GLY A 79 -10.10 -8.71 -6.18
CA GLY A 79 -10.03 -10.16 -6.28
C GLY A 79 -11.22 -10.86 -5.62
N GLU A 80 -11.30 -12.18 -5.82
CA GLU A 80 -12.26 -13.03 -5.16
C GLU A 80 -11.55 -14.26 -4.60
N THR A 81 -11.64 -14.50 -3.29
CA THR A 81 -10.83 -15.54 -2.63
C THR A 81 -11.42 -16.00 -1.31
N HIS A 82 -10.82 -17.06 -0.74
CA HIS A 82 -11.16 -17.58 0.57
C HIS A 82 -10.37 -16.88 1.68
N LEU A 83 -10.99 -16.75 2.86
CA LEU A 83 -10.30 -16.26 4.05
C LEU A 83 -9.58 -17.39 4.78
N LYS A 84 -8.39 -17.08 5.31
CA LYS A 84 -7.68 -17.96 6.24
C LYS A 84 -7.90 -17.43 7.65
N ASN A 85 -8.68 -18.15 8.46
CA ASN A 85 -9.04 -17.74 9.83
C ASN A 85 -9.61 -16.30 9.91
N GLY A 86 -10.46 -15.94 8.95
CA GLY A 86 -11.08 -14.60 8.89
C GLY A 86 -10.15 -13.49 8.41
N VAL A 87 -8.96 -13.82 7.91
CA VAL A 87 -7.98 -12.85 7.42
C VAL A 87 -7.61 -13.17 5.97
N LEU A 88 -7.55 -12.13 5.15
CA LEU A 88 -6.90 -12.13 3.84
C LEU A 88 -5.70 -11.20 3.90
N VAL A 89 -4.59 -11.68 3.37
CA VAL A 89 -3.37 -10.90 3.16
C VAL A 89 -3.01 -11.07 1.69
N THR A 90 -3.02 -9.99 0.92
CA THR A 90 -2.65 -10.06 -0.50
C THR A 90 -1.15 -10.24 -0.65
N GLY A 91 -0.73 -10.67 -1.85
CA GLY A 91 0.66 -10.47 -2.28
C GLY A 91 0.99 -8.98 -2.35
N GLU A 92 2.29 -8.68 -2.40
CA GLU A 92 2.76 -7.33 -2.68
C GLU A 92 2.54 -7.01 -4.16
N SER A 93 2.03 -5.81 -4.43
CA SER A 93 1.92 -5.22 -5.75
C SER A 93 2.90 -4.07 -5.85
N SER A 94 3.82 -4.12 -6.80
CA SER A 94 4.86 -3.09 -6.96
C SER A 94 4.72 -2.34 -8.27
N CYS A 95 5.08 -1.07 -8.26
CA CYS A 95 5.09 -0.21 -9.43
C CYS A 95 6.36 0.64 -9.46
N SER A 96 6.91 0.86 -10.66
CA SER A 96 8.07 1.72 -10.91
C SER A 96 7.80 2.60 -12.12
N GLY A 97 8.18 3.88 -12.03
CA GLY A 97 7.87 4.87 -13.06
C GLY A 97 6.43 5.39 -13.02
N CYS A 98 5.75 5.31 -11.88
CA CYS A 98 4.35 5.72 -11.71
C CYS A 98 4.16 6.76 -10.61
N SER A 99 2.99 7.39 -10.61
CA SER A 99 2.57 8.25 -9.51
C SER A 99 2.40 7.40 -8.24
N VAL A 100 3.03 7.84 -7.16
CA VAL A 100 2.93 7.18 -5.86
C VAL A 100 1.74 7.69 -5.04
N THR A 101 1.25 6.84 -4.16
CA THR A 101 0.14 7.10 -3.22
C THR A 101 0.51 8.25 -2.28
N GLN A 102 -0.41 9.20 -2.08
CA GLN A 102 -0.18 10.37 -1.22
C GLN A 102 -0.81 10.17 0.17
N GLU A 103 -0.21 10.71 1.23
CA GLU A 103 -0.70 10.55 2.61
C GLU A 103 -2.14 11.03 2.84
N ASN A 104 -2.59 12.03 2.09
CA ASN A 104 -3.93 12.61 2.18
C ASN A 104 -4.92 12.00 1.17
N GLU A 105 -4.52 10.93 0.49
CA GLU A 105 -5.33 10.30 -0.53
C GLU A 105 -6.57 9.62 0.07
N LYS A 106 -7.69 9.72 -0.65
CA LYS A 106 -8.92 9.05 -0.28
C LYS A 106 -8.93 7.65 -0.91
N ILE A 107 -8.69 6.64 -0.08
CA ILE A 107 -8.72 5.24 -0.51
C ILE A 107 -10.06 4.62 -0.08
N THR A 108 -10.70 3.88 -1.00
CA THR A 108 -11.99 3.24 -0.75
C THR A 108 -11.86 1.73 -0.91
N ALA A 109 -12.19 0.98 0.14
CA ALA A 109 -12.28 -0.47 0.08
C ALA A 109 -13.74 -0.90 0.04
N THR A 110 -14.07 -1.85 -0.83
CA THR A 110 -15.38 -2.51 -0.87
C THR A 110 -15.20 -4.01 -0.71
N ILE A 111 -15.89 -4.58 0.27
CA ILE A 111 -15.92 -6.03 0.53
C ILE A 111 -17.34 -6.52 0.27
N THR A 112 -17.48 -7.59 -0.49
CA THR A 112 -18.75 -8.25 -0.79
C THR A 112 -18.65 -9.73 -0.41
N TRP A 113 -19.63 -10.25 0.32
CA TRP A 113 -19.68 -11.65 0.73
C TRP A 113 -21.13 -12.10 0.78
N LYS A 114 -21.42 -13.29 0.24
CA LYS A 114 -22.81 -13.74 0.03
C LYS A 114 -23.59 -12.65 -0.74
N ASP A 115 -24.63 -12.09 -0.13
CA ASP A 115 -25.48 -11.01 -0.66
C ASP A 115 -25.31 -9.69 0.12
N GLU A 116 -24.29 -9.59 0.98
CA GLU A 116 -23.96 -8.40 1.76
C GLU A 116 -22.74 -7.68 1.15
N SER A 117 -22.70 -6.35 1.29
CA SER A 117 -21.57 -5.52 0.83
C SER A 117 -21.36 -4.35 1.78
N GLU A 118 -20.09 -4.05 2.07
CA GLU A 118 -19.68 -2.92 2.89
C GLU A 118 -18.59 -2.12 2.17
N THR A 119 -18.72 -0.78 2.23
CA THR A 119 -17.76 0.17 1.67
C THR A 119 -17.14 0.98 2.80
N ILE A 120 -15.81 1.09 2.78
CA ILE A 120 -14.99 1.60 3.87
C ILE A 120 -14.05 2.66 3.29
N ILE A 121 -14.07 3.86 3.87
CA ILE A 121 -13.08 4.88 3.57
C ILE A 121 -11.87 4.65 4.48
N LEU A 122 -10.70 4.45 3.86
CA LEU A 122 -9.45 4.27 4.60
C LEU A 122 -8.78 5.63 4.78
N LYS A 123 -8.20 5.85 5.97
CA LYS A 123 -7.49 7.07 6.31
C LYS A 123 -6.09 6.72 6.79
N ASN A 124 -5.13 7.57 6.44
CA ASN A 124 -3.77 7.47 6.97
C ASN A 124 -3.78 7.61 8.50
N HIS A 125 -2.96 6.81 9.20
CA HIS A 125 -2.84 6.80 10.67
C HIS A 125 -1.40 6.99 11.14
#